data_AF-B4IBK2-F1
#
_entry.id   AF-B4IBK2-F1
#
_cell.length_a   1.000
_cell.length_b   1.000
_cell.length_c   1.000
_cell.angle_alpha   90.00
_cell.angle_beta   90.00
_cell.angle_gamma   90.00
#
_symmetry.space_group_name_H-M   'P 1'
#
loop_
_entity.id
_entity.type
_entity.pdbx_description
1 polymer ?
#
loop_
_entity_poly.entity_id
_entity_poly.type
_entity_poly.pdbx_seq_one_letter_code
_entity_poly.pdbx_strand_id
1 'polypeptide(L)' 'MDQTDVAFYCPGEGLFADDYDCRIYYRCERRSGQYIQPYLLACPEDAVFSPHPAHVSATSDGWAG' A
#
# COMPACT_ATOMS: atom_id res chain seq x y z
N MET A 1 -11.47 -2.10 22.86
CA MET A 1 -11.75 -0.72 22.42
C MET A 1 -11.88 -0.79 20.92
N ASP A 2 -12.99 -0.27 20.45
CA ASP A 2 -13.53 -0.22 19.08
C ASP A 2 -12.45 -0.02 18.01
N GLN A 3 -12.02 -1.09 17.35
CA GLN A 3 -11.31 -0.98 16.07
C GLN A 3 -12.37 -1.12 14.99
N THR A 4 -13.19 -0.09 14.85
CA THR A 4 -13.94 0.14 13.62
C THR A 4 -12.94 0.16 12.49
N ASP A 5 -13.06 -0.82 11.59
CA ASP A 5 -12.48 -0.89 10.26
C ASP A 5 -12.28 0.54 9.70
N VAL A 6 -11.07 1.09 9.85
CA VAL A 6 -10.76 2.40 9.27
C VAL A 6 -10.57 2.13 7.79
N ALA A 7 -11.67 2.22 7.05
CA ALA A 7 -11.64 2.10 5.60
C ALA A 7 -10.71 3.18 5.03
N PHE A 8 -9.59 2.74 4.45
CA PHE A 8 -8.64 3.64 3.80
C PHE A 8 -9.30 4.39 2.64
N TYR A 9 -9.16 5.72 2.62
CA TYR A 9 -9.68 6.56 1.54
C TYR A 9 -8.60 6.83 0.49
N CYS A 10 -8.89 6.49 -0.77
CA CYS A 10 -7.99 6.74 -1.88
C CYS A 10 -7.91 8.24 -2.22
N PRO A 11 -6.74 8.89 -2.07
CA PRO A 11 -6.59 10.29 -2.49
C PRO A 11 -6.53 10.45 -4.02
N GLY A 12 -6.27 9.36 -4.75
CA GLY A 12 -6.25 9.29 -6.21
C GLY A 12 -5.95 7.85 -6.69
N GLU A 13 -5.87 7.66 -8.00
CA GLU A 13 -5.39 6.38 -8.55
C GLU A 13 -3.89 6.23 -8.24
N GLY A 14 -3.46 5.06 -7.74
CA GLY A 14 -2.07 4.84 -7.34
C GLY A 14 -1.89 3.78 -6.25
N LEU A 15 -0.67 3.73 -5.71
CA LEU A 15 -0.31 2.88 -4.57
C LEU A 15 0.01 3.77 -3.36
N PHE A 16 -0.49 3.38 -2.20
CA PHE A 16 -0.34 4.13 -0.96
C PHE A 16 0.09 3.20 0.17
N ALA A 17 0.99 3.67 1.03
CA ALA A 17 1.45 2.90 2.18
C ALA A 17 0.33 2.75 3.20
N ASP A 18 0.34 1.64 3.94
CA ASP A 18 -0.35 1.56 5.21
C ASP A 18 0.48 2.27 6.30
N ASP A 19 -0.21 2.98 7.20
CA ASP A 19 0.44 3.75 8.27
C ASP A 19 0.98 2.87 9.42
N TYR A 20 0.56 1.60 9.50
CA TYR A 20 0.85 0.71 10.61
C TYR A 20 1.74 -0.49 10.23
N ASP A 21 1.62 -1.03 9.01
CA ASP A 21 2.46 -2.13 8.52
C ASP A 21 3.06 -1.80 7.15
N CYS A 22 4.39 -1.63 7.09
CA CYS A 22 5.12 -1.33 5.85
C CYS A 22 5.10 -2.47 4.82
N ARG A 23 4.61 -3.65 5.20
CA ARG A 23 4.36 -4.78 4.28
C ARG A 23 2.93 -4.77 3.75
N ILE A 24 2.12 -3.81 4.13
CA ILE A 24 0.76 -3.61 3.63
C ILE A 24 0.72 -2.31 2.82
N TYR A 25 -0.01 -2.34 1.72
CA TYR A 25 -0.24 -1.16 0.90
C TYR A 25 -1.62 -1.22 0.27
N TYR A 26 -2.16 -0.05 -0.06
CA TYR A 26 -3.43 0.11 -0.74
C TYR A 26 -3.19 0.36 -2.21
N ARG A 27 -3.82 -0.45 -3.07
CA ARG A 27 -3.95 -0.13 -4.49
C ARG A 27 -5.29 0.54 -4.73
N CYS A 28 -5.24 1.74 -5.26
CA CYS A 28 -6.41 2.54 -5.57
C CYS A 28 -6.65 2.53 -7.07
N GLU A 29 -7.76 1.93 -7.50
CA GLU A 29 -8.12 1.84 -8.91
C GLU A 29 -9.47 2.51 -9.17
N ARG A 30 -9.57 3.26 -10.27
CA ARG A 30 -10.84 3.80 -10.72
C ARG A 30 -11.73 2.70 -11.30
N ARG A 31 -12.93 2.54 -10.72
CA ARG A 31 -13.90 1.51 -11.14
C ARG A 31 -14.95 2.07 -12.10
N SER A 32 -15.54 3.21 -11.75
CA SER A 32 -16.56 3.85 -12.57
C SER A 32 -16.68 5.32 -12.24
N GLY A 33 -16.68 6.20 -13.26
CA GLY A 33 -16.79 7.64 -13.06
C GLY A 33 -15.73 8.17 -12.08
N GLN A 34 -16.18 8.73 -10.96
CA GLN A 34 -15.32 9.27 -9.88
C GLN A 34 -15.09 8.28 -8.72
N TYR A 35 -15.65 7.07 -8.81
CA TYR A 35 -15.49 6.07 -7.75
C TYR A 35 -14.16 5.35 -7.89
N ILE A 36 -13.29 5.54 -6.88
CA ILE A 36 -12.00 4.88 -6.74
C ILE A 36 -12.11 3.87 -5.59
N GLN A 37 -11.79 2.61 -5.87
CA GLN A 37 -11.87 1.52 -4.91
C GLN A 37 -10.48 1.23 -4.32
N PRO A 38 -10.32 1.21 -2.99
CA PRO A 38 -9.12 0.71 -2.34
C PRO A 38 -9.12 -0.82 -2.30
N TYR A 39 -7.96 -1.41 -2.56
CA TYR A 39 -7.68 -2.82 -2.28
C TYR A 39 -6.51 -2.89 -1.32
N LEU A 40 -6.72 -3.57 -0.19
CA LEU A 40 -5.65 -3.90 0.75
C LEU A 40 -4.82 -5.05 0.17
N LEU A 41 -3.52 -4.85 0.00
CA LEU A 41 -2.59 -5.89 -0.44
C LEU A 41 -1.44 -6.03 0.55
N ALA A 42 -0.93 -7.25 0.65
CA ALA A 42 0.34 -7.52 1.31
C ALA A 42 1.46 -7.60 0.27
N CYS A 43 2.63 -7.08 0.63
CA CYS A 43 3.87 -7.36 -0.05
C CYS A 43 4.17 -8.86 0.00
N PRO A 44 4.90 -9.40 -0.99
CA PRO A 44 5.50 -10.73 -0.89
C PRO A 44 6.34 -10.87 0.39
N GLU A 45 6.62 -12.11 0.78
CA GLU A 45 7.59 -12.39 1.85
C GLU A 45 8.93 -11.70 1.56
N ASP A 46 9.55 -11.16 2.62
CA ASP A 46 10.81 -10.41 2.54
C ASP A 46 10.77 -9.20 1.58
N ALA A 47 9.65 -8.50 1.52
CA ALA A 47 9.53 -7.22 0.82
C ALA A 47 8.75 -6.18 1.63
N VAL A 48 9.02 -4.92 1.34
CA VAL A 48 8.36 -3.75 1.95
C VAL A 48 7.91 -2.78 0.86
N PHE A 49 6.86 -2.02 1.15
CA PHE A 49 6.38 -0.96 0.27
C PHE A 49 7.11 0.36 0.55
N SER A 50 7.61 0.98 -0.52
CA SER A 50 8.20 2.31 -0.52
C SER A 50 7.24 3.29 -1.19
N PRO A 51 6.80 4.39 -0.54
CA PRO A 51 5.84 5.34 -1.14
C PRO A 51 6.45 6.35 -2.12
N HIS A 52 7.78 6.54 -2.12
CA HIS A 52 8.46 7.58 -2.90
C HIS A 52 9.76 7.07 -3.54
N PRO A 53 9.77 6.68 -4.84
CA PRO A 53 8.60 6.43 -5.67
C PRO A 53 7.80 5.21 -5.17
N ALA A 54 6.52 5.13 -5.51
CA ALA A 54 5.65 4.04 -5.11
C ALA A 54 6.09 2.70 -5.75
N HIS A 55 6.73 1.81 -4.98
CA HIS A 55 7.14 0.48 -5.43
C HIS A 55 7.33 -0.49 -4.26
N VAL A 56 7.34 -1.79 -4.55
CA VAL A 56 7.69 -2.83 -3.58
C VAL A 56 9.17 -3.16 -3.75
N SER A 57 9.93 -3.14 -2.64
CA SER A 57 11.37 -3.40 -2.59
C SER A 57 11.62 -4.67 -1.76
N ALA A 58 12.46 -5.59 -2.22
CA ALA A 58 12.83 -6.72 -1.38
C ALA A 58 13.73 -6.26 -0.23
N THR A 59 13.51 -6.77 0.97
CA THR A 59 14.37 -6.50 2.13
C THR A 59 15.71 -7.24 2.03
N SER A 60 15.79 -8.26 1.16
CA SER A 60 17.00 -9.03 0.89
C SER A 60 17.90 -8.42 -0.18
N ASP A 61 17.53 -7.28 -0.78
CA ASP A 61 18.44 -6.51 -1.64
C ASP A 61 19.56 -5.95 -0.76
N GLY A 62 20.57 -6.80 -0.57
CA GLY A 62 21.75 -6.51 0.22
C GLY A 62 22.28 -5.13 -0.15
N TRP A 63 22.31 -4.26 0.86
CA TRP A 63 23.15 -3.06 0.85
C TRP A 63 24.59 -3.52 0.64
N ALA A 64 25.00 -3.69 -0.62
CA ALA A 64 26.38 -3.74 -1.01
C ALA A 64 26.94 -2.34 -0.76
N GLY A 65 27.45 -2.14 0.46
CA GLY A 65 28.30 -1.01 0.81
C GLY A 65 29.69 -1.17 0.21
#